data_AF-W0E897-F1
#
_entry.id   AF-W0E897-F1
#
_cell.length_a   1.000
_cell.length_b   1.000
_cell.length_c   1.000
_cell.angle_alpha   90.00
_cell.angle_beta   90.00
_cell.angle_gamma   90.00
#
_symmetry.space_group_name_H-M   'P 1'
#
loop_
_entity.id
_entity.type
_entity.pdbx_description
1 polymer ?
#
loop_
_entity_poly.entity_id
_entity_poly.type
_entity_poly.pdbx_seq_one_letter_code
_entity_poly.pdbx_strand_id
1 'polypeptide(L)'
;MMRLEVNKGIGEACYDVPDWGTLELPKPAFNRLRKRSLPWFKEKISWAGEYFTDQRCENMDIVATYRPYHFNGADFGLYLYIRYFMAFLLNILETTKLSIGEAHAFSLECVQSHGAFHYLVEQFAERYDLHQTEFSLERKHNIYQNYKREVYCQCWGTGECFEETLANAYVIQNHPEWDDLRITYLRQLYARQRGGYVQAAQLEVQDRSALYSHLENQIIRSDEITGYLFLEQWIKHKTPFNVEQLPIYLVNDGLEDSEFEKILELFFPTFLELK
;
A
#
# COMPACT_ATOMS: atom_id res chain seq x y z
N MET A 1 -22.02 -4.24 -18.88
CA MET A 1 -20.73 -4.51 -19.55
C MET A 1 -19.83 -3.34 -19.24
N MET A 2 -18.95 -3.48 -18.25
CA MET A 2 -17.98 -2.44 -17.88
C MET A 2 -17.12 -2.13 -19.11
N ARG A 3 -16.99 -0.85 -19.48
CA ARG A 3 -16.02 -0.45 -20.50
C ARG A 3 -14.63 -0.62 -19.92
N LEU A 4 -13.93 -1.61 -20.46
CA LEU A 4 -12.51 -1.88 -20.22
C LEU A 4 -11.71 -0.69 -20.78
N GLU A 5 -11.23 0.19 -19.91
CA GLU A 5 -10.12 1.05 -20.29
C GLU A 5 -8.84 0.28 -19.97
N VAL A 6 -8.24 -0.30 -21.01
CA VAL A 6 -6.90 -0.86 -20.92
C VAL A 6 -5.99 0.33 -20.66
N ASN A 7 -5.47 0.40 -19.45
CA ASN A 7 -4.47 1.40 -19.12
C ASN A 7 -3.20 1.07 -19.92
N LYS A 8 -2.84 1.95 -20.86
CA LYS A 8 -1.81 1.69 -21.88
C LYS A 8 -0.41 1.47 -21.26
N GLY A 9 -0.20 1.85 -19.99
CA GLY A 9 1.06 1.66 -19.28
C GLY A 9 1.20 0.33 -18.52
N ILE A 10 0.13 -0.45 -18.34
CA ILE A 10 0.11 -1.61 -17.43
C ILE A 10 -0.05 -2.93 -18.18
N GLY A 11 -0.78 -2.91 -19.31
CA GLY A 11 -1.10 -4.13 -20.04
C GLY A 11 -2.19 -4.99 -19.38
N GLU A 12 -2.68 -4.57 -18.21
CA GLU A 12 -3.78 -5.19 -17.46
C GLU A 12 -5.04 -4.30 -17.50
N ALA A 13 -6.21 -4.91 -17.36
CA ALA A 13 -7.47 -4.16 -17.29
C ALA A 13 -7.60 -3.51 -15.91
N CYS A 14 -7.78 -2.19 -15.90
CA CYS A 14 -7.85 -1.38 -14.68
C CYS A 14 -9.23 -0.70 -14.59
N TYR A 15 -9.69 -0.47 -13.36
CA TYR A 15 -11.01 0.10 -13.12
C TYR A 15 -10.98 1.14 -12.01
N ASP A 16 -11.31 2.38 -12.37
CA ASP A 16 -11.32 3.51 -11.45
C ASP A 16 -12.29 3.28 -10.29
N VAL A 17 -11.79 3.48 -9.07
CA VAL A 17 -12.58 3.43 -7.85
C VAL A 17 -12.99 4.86 -7.51
N PRO A 18 -14.28 5.19 -7.53
CA PRO A 18 -14.73 6.57 -7.37
C PRO A 18 -14.55 7.10 -5.95
N ASP A 19 -14.61 6.21 -4.96
CA ASP A 19 -14.40 6.53 -3.54
C ASP A 19 -13.93 5.27 -2.80
N TRP A 20 -13.04 5.42 -1.82
CA TRP A 20 -12.48 4.30 -1.07
C TRP A 20 -13.55 3.50 -0.31
N GLY A 21 -14.58 4.17 0.21
CA GLY A 21 -15.71 3.54 0.88
C GLY A 21 -16.49 2.58 -0.02
N THR A 22 -16.38 2.71 -1.34
CA THR A 22 -17.01 1.78 -2.29
C THR A 22 -16.33 0.41 -2.34
N LEU A 23 -15.11 0.31 -1.81
CA LEU A 23 -14.42 -0.96 -1.65
C LEU A 23 -14.87 -1.70 -0.39
N GLU A 24 -15.55 -1.04 0.55
CA GLU A 24 -15.95 -1.69 1.79
C GLU A 24 -17.04 -2.74 1.58
N LEU A 25 -16.89 -3.86 2.29
CA LEU A 25 -17.85 -4.96 2.25
C LEU A 25 -19.02 -4.67 3.22
N PRO A 26 -20.26 -4.48 2.73
CA PRO A 26 -21.37 -4.10 3.60
C PRO A 26 -21.81 -5.28 4.49
N LYS A 27 -22.23 -4.97 5.73
CA LYS A 27 -22.62 -5.98 6.74
C LYS A 27 -23.60 -7.07 6.24
N PRO A 28 -24.62 -6.77 5.41
CA PRO A 28 -25.52 -7.78 4.86
C PRO A 28 -24.85 -8.80 3.92
N ALA A 29 -23.73 -8.44 3.28
CA ALA A 29 -23.00 -9.32 2.36
C ALA A 29 -22.24 -10.44 3.09
N PHE A 30 -21.82 -10.21 4.35
CA PHE A 30 -21.06 -11.17 5.16
C PHE A 30 -21.75 -12.54 5.28
N ASN A 31 -23.08 -12.54 5.46
CA ASN A 31 -23.87 -13.76 5.65
C ASN A 31 -24.01 -14.59 4.36
N ARG A 32 -24.01 -13.94 3.19
CA ARG A 32 -24.08 -14.62 1.89
C ARG A 32 -22.74 -15.26 1.53
N LEU A 33 -21.65 -14.52 1.74
CA LEU A 33 -20.27 -14.97 1.52
C LEU A 33 -19.91 -16.23 2.30
N ARG A 34 -20.22 -16.25 3.60
CA ARG A 34 -19.81 -17.33 4.51
C ARG A 34 -20.38 -18.71 4.15
N LYS A 35 -21.57 -18.78 3.55
CA LYS A 35 -22.30 -20.05 3.34
C LYS A 35 -22.12 -20.68 1.96
N ARG A 36 -21.79 -19.91 0.92
CA ARG A 36 -21.78 -20.42 -0.47
C ARG A 36 -20.52 -20.10 -1.26
N SER A 37 -19.84 -19.00 -0.94
CA SER A 37 -18.78 -18.47 -1.81
C SER A 37 -17.37 -18.72 -1.28
N LEU A 38 -17.19 -18.86 0.04
CA LEU A 38 -15.87 -19.08 0.63
C LEU A 38 -15.17 -20.38 0.18
N PRO A 39 -15.87 -21.54 0.03
CA PRO A 39 -15.22 -22.75 -0.50
C PRO A 39 -14.74 -22.58 -1.94
N TRP A 40 -15.59 -22.02 -2.82
CA TRP A 40 -15.22 -21.72 -4.20
C TRP A 40 -14.03 -20.75 -4.26
N PHE A 41 -14.05 -19.73 -3.40
CA PHE A 41 -12.97 -18.75 -3.30
C PHE A 41 -11.65 -19.41 -2.90
N LYS A 42 -11.64 -20.19 -1.81
CA LYS A 42 -10.45 -20.91 -1.34
C LYS A 42 -9.86 -21.83 -2.39
N GLU A 43 -10.70 -22.49 -3.19
CA GLU A 43 -10.25 -23.32 -4.31
C GLU A 43 -9.49 -22.48 -5.36
N LYS A 44 -10.06 -21.34 -5.76
CA LYS A 44 -9.53 -20.46 -6.81
C LYS A 44 -8.23 -19.76 -6.44
N ILE A 45 -8.05 -19.47 -5.16
CA ILE A 45 -6.83 -18.85 -4.63
C ILE A 45 -6.04 -19.80 -3.73
N SER A 46 -6.15 -21.11 -3.95
CA SER A 46 -5.41 -22.12 -3.17
C SER A 46 -3.89 -21.97 -3.24
N TRP A 47 -3.38 -21.34 -4.31
CA TRP A 47 -1.99 -20.95 -4.48
C TRP A 47 -1.55 -19.79 -3.55
N ALA A 48 -2.48 -19.08 -2.91
CA ALA A 48 -2.20 -17.91 -2.06
C ALA A 48 -1.21 -18.20 -0.93
N GLY A 49 -1.26 -19.41 -0.36
CA GLY A 49 -0.35 -19.84 0.70
C GLY A 49 1.12 -19.84 0.29
N GLU A 50 1.42 -19.88 -1.02
CA GLU A 50 2.78 -19.87 -1.56
C GLU A 50 3.36 -18.45 -1.70
N TYR A 51 2.51 -17.42 -1.75
CA TYR A 51 2.92 -16.03 -1.98
C TYR A 51 3.23 -15.27 -0.69
N PHE A 52 2.52 -15.56 0.40
CA PHE A 52 2.76 -14.93 1.71
C PHE A 52 3.64 -15.81 2.60
N THR A 53 4.78 -16.21 2.05
CA THR A 53 5.78 -17.09 2.67
C THR A 53 7.01 -16.32 3.16
N ASP A 54 7.90 -17.02 3.86
CA ASP A 54 9.18 -16.54 4.38
C ASP A 54 10.25 -16.22 3.30
N GLN A 55 9.90 -16.36 2.03
CA GLN A 55 10.84 -16.18 0.92
C GLN A 55 10.60 -14.91 0.09
N ARG A 56 9.56 -14.12 0.39
CA ARG A 56 9.19 -12.92 -0.38
C ARG A 56 9.38 -11.65 0.44
N CYS A 57 9.87 -10.58 -0.20
CA CYS A 57 10.05 -9.26 0.41
C CYS A 57 8.82 -8.35 0.29
N GLU A 58 8.08 -8.43 -0.81
CA GLU A 58 7.16 -7.39 -1.30
C GLU A 58 5.68 -7.68 -1.01
N ASN A 59 5.34 -8.25 0.15
CA ASN A 59 3.96 -8.77 0.32
C ASN A 59 2.87 -7.70 0.20
N MET A 60 3.13 -6.45 0.60
CA MET A 60 2.17 -5.36 0.44
C MET A 60 2.19 -4.80 -0.98
N ASP A 61 3.37 -4.58 -1.58
CA ASP A 61 3.51 -4.09 -2.96
C ASP A 61 2.88 -5.02 -4.01
N ILE A 62 2.95 -6.35 -3.79
CA ILE A 62 2.32 -7.35 -4.64
C ILE A 62 0.79 -7.26 -4.55
N VAL A 63 0.26 -6.91 -3.37
CA VAL A 63 -1.18 -6.75 -3.17
C VAL A 63 -1.66 -5.44 -3.79
N ALA A 64 -0.92 -4.37 -3.56
CA ALA A 64 -1.19 -3.08 -4.17
C ALA A 64 0.08 -2.27 -4.36
N THR A 65 0.24 -1.73 -5.55
CA THR A 65 1.41 -0.91 -5.90
C THR A 65 1.01 0.55 -5.98
N TYR A 66 1.74 1.41 -5.27
CA TYR A 66 1.65 2.85 -5.48
C TYR A 66 2.43 3.25 -6.74
N ARG A 67 1.73 3.92 -7.66
CA ARG A 67 2.27 4.45 -8.90
C ARG A 67 2.40 5.97 -8.81
N PRO A 68 3.64 6.51 -8.75
CA PRO A 68 3.90 7.93 -8.64
C PRO A 68 3.40 8.75 -9.85
N TYR A 69 2.99 10.00 -9.58
CA TYR A 69 2.32 10.89 -10.55
C TYR A 69 3.10 11.11 -11.84
N HIS A 70 4.40 11.40 -11.74
CA HIS A 70 5.19 11.78 -12.92
C HIS A 70 5.66 10.59 -13.79
N PHE A 71 5.46 9.35 -13.35
CA PHE A 71 5.73 8.16 -14.19
C PHE A 71 4.56 7.79 -15.08
N ASN A 72 3.35 8.13 -14.64
CA ASN A 72 2.12 7.55 -15.18
C ASN A 72 1.15 8.63 -15.67
N GLY A 73 1.38 9.92 -15.37
CA GLY A 73 0.55 11.02 -15.84
C GLY A 73 -0.88 10.88 -15.34
N ALA A 74 -1.82 10.56 -16.23
CA ALA A 74 -3.21 10.24 -15.86
C ALA A 74 -3.35 8.92 -15.09
N ASP A 75 -2.32 8.06 -15.13
CA ASP A 75 -2.34 6.69 -14.62
C ASP A 75 -1.67 6.58 -13.22
N PHE A 76 -1.63 7.67 -12.46
CA PHE A 76 -1.07 7.69 -11.11
C PHE A 76 -2.08 7.23 -10.07
N GLY A 77 -1.60 6.61 -8.99
CA GLY A 77 -2.47 6.23 -7.89
C GLY A 77 -2.11 4.89 -7.28
N LEU A 78 -3.03 4.34 -6.51
CA LEU A 78 -2.90 3.03 -5.87
C LEU A 78 -3.60 1.96 -6.70
N TYR A 79 -2.83 0.97 -7.13
CA TYR A 79 -3.33 -0.13 -7.97
C TYR A 79 -3.54 -1.37 -7.11
N LEU A 80 -4.79 -1.70 -6.83
CA LEU A 80 -5.18 -2.87 -6.05
C LEU A 80 -5.32 -4.10 -6.96
N TYR A 81 -4.37 -5.02 -6.86
CA TYR A 81 -4.32 -6.24 -7.65
C TYR A 81 -5.28 -7.27 -7.04
N ILE A 82 -6.43 -7.51 -7.69
CA ILE A 82 -7.56 -8.21 -7.07
C ILE A 82 -7.20 -9.62 -6.65
N ARG A 83 -6.53 -10.39 -7.50
CA ARG A 83 -6.14 -11.76 -7.20
C ARG A 83 -5.16 -11.81 -6.01
N TYR A 84 -4.20 -10.89 -5.93
CA TYR A 84 -3.26 -10.83 -4.80
C TYR A 84 -3.89 -10.30 -3.51
N PHE A 85 -4.77 -9.30 -3.60
CA PHE A 85 -5.56 -8.81 -2.46
C PHE A 85 -6.43 -9.91 -1.87
N MET A 86 -7.07 -10.71 -2.71
CA MET A 86 -7.84 -11.87 -2.29
C MET A 86 -6.96 -12.94 -1.61
N ALA A 87 -5.75 -13.17 -2.11
CA ALA A 87 -4.79 -14.06 -1.48
C ALA A 87 -4.34 -13.55 -0.09
N PHE A 88 -4.14 -12.24 0.06
CA PHE A 88 -3.81 -11.61 1.34
C PHE A 88 -4.96 -11.74 2.35
N LEU A 89 -6.18 -11.44 1.92
CA LEU A 89 -7.40 -11.64 2.71
C LEU A 89 -7.50 -13.07 3.25
N LEU A 90 -7.26 -14.07 2.38
CA LEU A 90 -7.30 -15.47 2.80
C LEU A 90 -6.21 -15.80 3.82
N ASN A 91 -5.00 -15.28 3.64
CA ASN A 91 -3.92 -15.47 4.59
C ASN A 91 -4.27 -14.93 5.99
N ILE A 92 -4.90 -13.75 6.05
CA ILE A 92 -5.44 -13.19 7.30
C ILE A 92 -6.49 -14.12 7.89
N LEU A 93 -7.45 -14.60 7.09
CA LEU A 93 -8.52 -15.48 7.55
C LEU A 93 -8.03 -16.82 8.10
N GLU A 94 -6.94 -17.36 7.55
CA GLU A 94 -6.40 -18.66 7.97
C GLU A 94 -5.46 -18.53 9.18
N THR A 95 -4.82 -17.38 9.35
CA THR A 95 -3.88 -17.13 10.45
C THR A 95 -4.55 -16.50 11.67
N THR A 96 -5.65 -15.79 11.47
CA THR A 96 -6.37 -15.06 12.52
C THR A 96 -7.76 -15.64 12.78
N LYS A 97 -8.45 -15.11 13.79
CA LYS A 97 -9.86 -15.45 14.08
C LYS A 97 -10.84 -14.38 13.59
N LEU A 98 -10.39 -13.47 12.74
CA LEU A 98 -11.23 -12.40 12.20
C LEU A 98 -12.35 -12.99 11.33
N SER A 99 -13.53 -12.39 11.39
CA SER A 99 -14.58 -12.65 10.42
C SER A 99 -14.18 -12.15 9.02
N ILE A 100 -14.88 -12.60 7.98
CA ILE A 100 -14.60 -12.15 6.61
C ILE A 100 -14.70 -10.64 6.43
N GLY A 101 -15.64 -9.99 7.14
CA GLY A 101 -15.77 -8.54 7.11
C GLY A 101 -14.60 -7.84 7.80
N GLU A 102 -14.19 -8.33 8.96
CA GLU A 102 -13.06 -7.78 9.70
C GLU A 102 -11.73 -7.99 8.96
N ALA A 103 -11.52 -9.18 8.37
CA ALA A 103 -10.35 -9.45 7.56
C ALA A 103 -10.32 -8.56 6.31
N HIS A 104 -11.47 -8.33 5.67
CA HIS A 104 -11.57 -7.47 4.50
C HIS A 104 -11.26 -6.01 4.81
N ALA A 105 -11.89 -5.45 5.83
CA ALA A 105 -11.59 -4.10 6.30
C ALA A 105 -10.11 -3.98 6.67
N PHE A 106 -9.58 -4.94 7.42
CA PHE A 106 -8.19 -4.96 7.81
C PHE A 106 -7.23 -5.04 6.61
N SER A 107 -7.53 -5.86 5.60
CA SER A 107 -6.74 -5.92 4.36
C SER A 107 -6.72 -4.58 3.63
N LEU A 108 -7.88 -3.93 3.50
CA LEU A 108 -8.00 -2.61 2.88
C LEU A 108 -7.18 -1.57 3.65
N GLU A 109 -7.37 -1.47 4.97
CA GLU A 109 -6.66 -0.53 5.83
C GLU A 109 -5.12 -0.71 5.76
N CYS A 110 -4.64 -1.96 5.68
CA CYS A 110 -3.22 -2.25 5.51
C CYS A 110 -2.68 -1.68 4.19
N VAL A 111 -3.35 -2.00 3.08
CA VAL A 111 -2.99 -1.53 1.74
C VAL A 111 -3.05 -0.02 1.63
N GLN A 112 -4.11 0.57 2.18
CA GLN A 112 -4.32 2.02 2.20
C GLN A 112 -3.19 2.73 2.92
N SER A 113 -2.87 2.30 4.13
CA SER A 113 -1.85 2.94 4.95
C SER A 113 -0.47 2.79 4.32
N HIS A 114 -0.16 1.61 3.80
CA HIS A 114 1.11 1.36 3.11
C HIS A 114 1.25 2.25 1.86
N GLY A 115 0.26 2.24 0.95
CA GLY A 115 0.27 3.09 -0.24
C GLY A 115 0.26 4.59 0.07
N ALA A 116 -0.47 5.02 1.10
CA ALA A 116 -0.50 6.40 1.56
C ALA A 116 0.87 6.88 2.04
N PHE A 117 1.67 6.02 2.66
CA PHE A 117 3.02 6.38 3.08
C PHE A 117 3.89 6.80 1.88
N HIS A 118 3.92 5.99 0.82
CA HIS A 118 4.68 6.31 -0.40
C HIS A 118 4.20 7.61 -1.05
N TYR A 119 2.88 7.80 -1.14
CA TYR A 119 2.31 9.05 -1.61
C TYR A 119 2.76 10.26 -0.78
N LEU A 120 2.79 10.14 0.55
CA LEU A 120 3.23 11.22 1.44
C LEU A 120 4.72 11.54 1.32
N VAL A 121 5.57 10.51 1.12
CA VAL A 121 7.00 10.68 0.86
C VAL A 121 7.21 11.36 -0.49
N GLU A 122 6.48 10.97 -1.54
CA GLU A 122 6.54 11.65 -2.84
C GLU A 122 6.13 13.11 -2.72
N GLN A 123 5.01 13.39 -2.04
CA GLN A 123 4.53 14.76 -1.79
C GLN A 123 5.52 15.60 -0.99
N PHE A 124 6.23 14.99 -0.03
CA PHE A 124 7.31 15.66 0.69
C PHE A 124 8.43 16.07 -0.27
N ALA A 125 8.93 15.13 -1.07
CA ALA A 125 10.02 15.38 -2.03
C ALA A 125 9.64 16.47 -3.05
N GLU A 126 8.41 16.41 -3.60
CA GLU A 126 7.90 17.40 -4.56
C GLU A 126 7.80 18.80 -3.94
N ARG A 127 7.20 18.93 -2.76
CA ARG A 127 7.02 20.24 -2.10
C ARG A 127 8.32 20.83 -1.62
N TYR A 128 9.25 19.99 -1.17
CA TYR A 128 10.58 20.43 -0.79
C TYR A 128 11.30 21.05 -2.01
N ASP A 129 11.20 20.43 -3.19
CA ASP A 129 11.70 21.00 -4.46
C ASP A 129 11.05 22.36 -4.78
N LEU A 130 9.71 22.45 -4.69
CA LEU A 130 8.99 23.70 -4.97
C LEU A 130 9.41 24.84 -4.04
N HIS A 131 9.50 24.61 -2.73
CA HIS A 131 9.89 25.65 -1.77
C HIS A 131 11.34 26.10 -1.92
N GLN A 132 12.26 25.23 -2.31
CA GLN A 132 13.66 25.63 -2.57
C GLN A 132 13.79 26.54 -3.81
N THR A 133 12.92 26.37 -4.81
CA THR A 133 12.90 27.24 -6.00
C THR A 133 12.39 28.66 -5.73
N GLU A 134 11.58 28.86 -4.67
CA GLU A 134 11.04 30.16 -4.29
C GLU A 134 12.03 31.02 -3.46
N PHE A 135 12.97 30.40 -2.75
CA PHE A 135 13.78 31.08 -1.73
C PHE A 135 15.29 31.13 -1.96
N SER A 136 15.88 30.42 -2.94
CA SER A 136 17.33 30.50 -3.18
C SER A 136 17.76 30.46 -4.66
N LEU A 137 18.62 31.42 -5.01
CA LEU A 137 19.39 31.46 -6.25
C LEU A 137 20.40 30.29 -6.25
N GLU A 138 20.50 29.58 -7.38
CA GLU A 138 21.61 28.70 -7.80
C GLU A 138 21.73 27.22 -7.34
N ARG A 139 20.75 26.59 -6.68
CA ARG A 139 20.77 25.11 -6.55
C ARG A 139 19.53 24.46 -7.18
N LYS A 140 19.65 24.10 -8.46
CA LYS A 140 18.86 23.02 -9.08
C LYS A 140 19.27 21.68 -8.48
N HIS A 141 19.06 21.48 -7.19
CA HIS A 141 19.02 20.13 -6.66
C HIS A 141 17.70 19.55 -7.13
N ASN A 142 17.78 18.59 -8.03
CA ASN A 142 16.63 17.93 -8.62
C ASN A 142 16.16 16.87 -7.60
N ILE A 143 15.67 17.31 -6.43
CA ILE A 143 15.49 16.47 -5.23
C ILE A 143 14.48 15.37 -5.52
N TYR A 144 13.42 15.69 -6.25
CA TYR A 144 12.48 14.71 -6.76
C TYR A 144 13.15 13.68 -7.67
N GLN A 145 14.00 14.09 -8.61
CA GLN A 145 14.74 13.14 -9.46
C GLN A 145 15.75 12.31 -8.65
N ASN A 146 16.24 12.83 -7.53
CA ASN A 146 17.09 12.08 -6.61
C ASN A 146 16.30 11.02 -5.84
N TYR A 147 15.19 11.41 -5.21
CA TYR A 147 14.22 10.48 -4.59
C TYR A 147 13.87 9.35 -5.58
N LYS A 148 13.48 9.72 -6.80
CA LYS A 148 13.18 8.77 -7.87
C LYS A 148 14.33 7.80 -8.14
N ARG A 149 15.52 8.32 -8.44
CA ARG A 149 16.64 7.49 -8.92
C ARG A 149 17.19 6.57 -7.84
N GLU A 150 17.25 7.04 -6.61
CA GLU A 150 18.07 6.41 -5.56
C GLU A 150 17.26 5.85 -4.40
N VAL A 151 16.04 6.34 -4.17
CA VAL A 151 15.16 5.81 -3.12
C VAL A 151 14.15 4.86 -3.77
N TYR A 152 13.29 5.38 -4.64
CA TYR A 152 12.21 4.60 -5.25
C TYR A 152 12.72 3.46 -6.16
N CYS A 153 13.79 3.69 -6.94
CA CYS A 153 14.24 2.73 -7.96
C CYS A 153 15.38 1.78 -7.54
N GLN A 154 16.08 1.97 -6.41
CA GLN A 154 17.40 1.34 -6.20
C GLN A 154 17.58 0.39 -5.01
N CYS A 155 16.58 0.22 -4.14
CA CYS A 155 16.76 -0.60 -2.92
C CYS A 155 15.71 -1.71 -2.72
N TRP A 156 14.96 -2.09 -3.75
CA TRP A 156 13.91 -3.12 -3.64
C TRP A 156 14.45 -4.44 -3.07
N GLY A 157 13.78 -4.94 -2.03
CA GLY A 157 14.14 -6.21 -1.38
C GLY A 157 15.45 -6.22 -0.57
N THR A 158 16.13 -5.07 -0.39
CA THR A 158 17.39 -4.99 0.37
C THR A 158 17.19 -4.45 1.79
N GLY A 159 18.22 -4.58 2.64
CA GLY A 159 18.25 -4.00 4.00
C GLY A 159 18.28 -2.48 4.06
N GLU A 160 18.50 -1.82 2.92
CA GLU A 160 18.60 -0.35 2.78
C GLU A 160 17.32 0.25 2.20
N CYS A 161 16.26 -0.56 2.05
CA CYS A 161 14.94 -0.11 1.65
C CYS A 161 14.20 0.55 2.82
N PHE A 162 14.71 1.69 3.28
CA PHE A 162 14.16 2.37 4.47
C PHE A 162 12.74 2.86 4.25
N GLU A 163 12.40 3.27 3.02
CA GLU A 163 11.03 3.67 2.65
C GLU A 163 10.03 2.54 2.94
N GLU A 164 10.35 1.31 2.52
CA GLU A 164 9.51 0.13 2.73
C GLU A 164 9.43 -0.32 4.19
N THR A 165 10.56 -0.27 4.90
CA THR A 165 10.59 -0.50 6.36
C THR A 165 9.64 0.46 7.06
N LEU A 166 9.69 1.75 6.70
CA LEU A 166 8.85 2.79 7.29
C LEU A 166 7.39 2.69 6.81
N ALA A 167 7.13 2.29 5.57
CA ALA A 167 5.78 2.05 5.05
C ALA A 167 5.07 0.95 5.84
N ASN A 168 5.72 -0.19 6.07
CA ASN A 168 5.21 -1.26 6.90
C ASN A 168 5.02 -0.84 8.36
N ALA A 169 5.98 -0.09 8.92
CA ALA A 169 5.83 0.46 10.26
C ALA A 169 4.68 1.48 10.36
N TYR A 170 4.41 2.22 9.28
CA TYR A 170 3.35 3.22 9.19
C TYR A 170 1.97 2.57 9.22
N VAL A 171 1.79 1.39 8.62
CA VAL A 171 0.54 0.61 8.72
C VAL A 171 0.11 0.42 10.17
N ILE A 172 1.02 0.00 11.06
CA ILE A 172 0.69 -0.19 12.48
C ILE A 172 0.47 1.15 13.19
N GLN A 173 1.20 2.20 12.82
CA GLN A 173 1.12 3.52 13.46
C GLN A 173 -0.16 4.28 13.13
N ASN A 174 -0.65 4.11 11.90
CA ASN A 174 -1.85 4.79 11.42
C ASN A 174 -3.13 4.22 12.05
N HIS A 175 -3.03 3.09 12.74
CA HIS A 175 -4.15 2.37 13.37
C HIS A 175 -3.90 2.08 14.85
N PRO A 176 -3.77 3.10 15.72
CA PRO A 176 -3.56 2.92 17.16
C PRO A 176 -4.73 2.20 17.88
N GLU A 177 -5.88 2.13 17.24
CA GLU A 177 -7.09 1.44 17.72
C GLU A 177 -7.09 -0.07 17.48
N TRP A 178 -6.16 -0.60 16.67
CA TRP A 178 -6.11 -2.02 16.39
C TRP A 178 -5.74 -2.85 17.63
N ASP A 179 -6.33 -4.04 17.71
CA ASP A 179 -6.07 -4.99 18.78
C ASP A 179 -4.74 -5.74 18.61
N ASP A 180 -4.28 -6.37 19.69
CA ASP A 180 -3.04 -7.16 19.72
C ASP A 180 -3.05 -8.27 18.65
N LEU A 181 -4.22 -8.79 18.28
CA LEU A 181 -4.35 -9.82 17.24
C LEU A 181 -3.88 -9.32 15.87
N ARG A 182 -4.39 -8.16 15.43
CA ARG A 182 -4.01 -7.53 14.15
C ARG A 182 -2.53 -7.13 14.13
N ILE A 183 -2.07 -6.50 15.21
CA ILE A 183 -0.67 -6.06 15.34
C ILE A 183 0.27 -7.27 15.33
N THR A 184 -0.07 -8.34 16.06
CA THR A 184 0.72 -9.57 16.09
C THR A 184 0.77 -10.23 14.72
N TYR A 185 -0.35 -10.29 14.01
CA TYR A 185 -0.38 -10.83 12.64
C TYR A 185 0.58 -10.07 11.72
N LEU A 186 0.52 -8.73 11.69
CA LEU A 186 1.40 -7.93 10.82
C LEU A 186 2.87 -8.08 11.21
N ARG A 187 3.20 -8.04 12.50
CA ARG A 187 4.58 -8.27 12.94
C ARG A 187 5.09 -9.65 12.51
N GLN A 188 4.26 -10.68 12.60
CA GLN A 188 4.62 -12.02 12.13
C GLN A 188 4.77 -12.10 10.61
N LEU A 189 3.91 -11.39 9.87
CA LEU A 189 4.01 -11.29 8.41
C LEU A 189 5.31 -10.59 8.00
N TYR A 190 5.61 -9.45 8.61
CA TYR A 190 6.83 -8.67 8.34
C TYR A 190 8.09 -9.43 8.77
N ALA A 191 8.06 -10.15 9.90
CA ALA A 191 9.21 -10.95 10.38
C ALA A 191 9.60 -12.10 9.42
N ARG A 192 8.74 -12.43 8.46
CA ARG A 192 8.99 -13.44 7.42
C ARG A 192 9.56 -12.81 6.13
N GLN A 193 9.58 -11.50 6.01
CA GLN A 193 10.07 -10.82 4.81
C GLN A 193 11.60 -10.70 4.82
N ARG A 194 12.19 -10.38 3.66
CA ARG A 194 13.65 -10.18 3.50
C ARG A 194 14.02 -8.71 3.60
N GLY A 195 15.25 -8.41 4.01
CA GLY A 195 15.80 -7.04 3.94
C GLY A 195 15.13 -6.07 4.91
N GLY A 196 14.93 -4.81 4.50
CA GLY A 196 14.36 -3.74 5.33
C GLY A 196 12.96 -4.08 5.86
N TYR A 197 12.19 -4.79 5.05
CA TYR A 197 10.85 -5.28 5.39
C TYR A 197 10.81 -6.09 6.71
N VAL A 198 11.84 -6.90 7.00
CA VAL A 198 11.91 -7.65 8.27
C VAL A 198 12.12 -6.76 9.48
N GLN A 199 12.82 -5.64 9.29
CA GLN A 199 13.14 -4.69 10.37
C GLN A 199 11.87 -4.02 10.89
N ALA A 200 10.85 -3.84 10.03
CA ALA A 200 9.56 -3.28 10.42
C ALA A 200 8.86 -4.09 11.53
N ALA A 201 9.11 -5.40 11.62
CA ALA A 201 8.49 -6.27 12.61
C ALA A 201 8.87 -5.94 14.06
N GLN A 202 10.04 -5.34 14.27
CA GLN A 202 10.64 -5.07 15.58
C GLN A 202 10.97 -3.59 15.79
N LEU A 203 10.43 -2.71 14.95
CA LEU A 203 10.83 -1.32 14.92
C LEU A 203 10.27 -0.55 16.14
N GLU A 204 11.16 -0.22 17.08
CA GLU A 204 10.83 0.61 18.24
C GLU A 204 10.80 2.09 17.88
N VAL A 205 10.06 2.91 18.65
CA VAL A 205 9.82 4.33 18.34
C VAL A 205 11.09 5.12 18.05
N GLN A 206 12.12 4.93 18.88
CA GLN A 206 13.42 5.62 18.76
C GLN A 206 14.19 5.25 17.49
N ASP A 207 14.08 4.00 17.04
CA ASP A 207 14.73 3.52 15.81
C ASP A 207 14.03 4.11 14.57
N ARG A 208 12.72 4.42 14.67
CA ARG A 208 11.96 5.04 13.59
C ARG A 208 12.44 6.44 13.25
N SER A 209 12.67 7.28 14.26
CA SER A 209 13.13 8.66 14.01
C SER A 209 14.50 8.68 13.34
N ALA A 210 15.38 7.72 13.68
CA ALA A 210 16.64 7.54 12.98
C ALA A 210 16.42 7.14 11.51
N LEU A 211 15.55 6.17 11.23
CA LEU A 211 15.22 5.76 9.87
C LEU A 211 14.58 6.89 9.04
N TYR A 212 13.67 7.68 9.63
CA TYR A 212 13.12 8.86 8.95
C TYR A 212 14.21 9.86 8.59
N SER A 213 15.19 10.10 9.49
CA SER A 213 16.34 10.96 9.20
C SER A 213 17.19 10.39 8.06
N HIS A 214 17.42 9.08 8.03
CA HIS A 214 18.15 8.43 6.94
C HIS A 214 17.44 8.56 5.61
N LEU A 215 16.13 8.29 5.56
CA LEU A 215 15.31 8.44 4.36
C LEU A 215 15.27 9.89 3.88
N GLU A 216 15.09 10.86 4.79
CA GLU A 216 15.10 12.28 4.48
C GLU A 216 16.45 12.71 3.88
N ASN A 217 17.56 12.25 4.44
CA ASN A 217 18.89 12.52 3.92
C ASN A 217 19.11 11.89 2.54
N GLN A 218 18.58 10.69 2.28
CA GLN A 218 18.61 10.07 0.95
C GLN A 218 17.82 10.89 -0.08
N ILE A 219 16.68 11.44 0.33
CA ILE A 219 15.84 12.30 -0.54
C ILE A 219 16.58 13.60 -0.85
N ILE A 220 17.00 14.34 0.19
CA ILE A 220 17.49 15.72 0.05
C ILE A 220 18.96 15.80 -0.39
N ARG A 221 19.78 14.77 -0.11
CA ARG A 221 21.25 14.76 -0.32
C ARG A 221 21.96 15.98 0.26
N SER A 222 21.63 16.34 1.49
CA SER A 222 22.31 17.42 2.21
C SER A 222 22.91 16.89 3.50
N ASP A 223 24.24 16.89 3.58
CA ASP A 223 24.98 16.63 4.83
C ASP A 223 24.78 17.79 5.85
N GLU A 224 24.18 18.91 5.43
CA GLU A 224 24.00 20.13 6.23
C GLU A 224 22.69 20.14 7.03
N ILE A 225 21.72 19.25 6.75
CA ILE A 225 20.47 19.17 7.51
C ILE A 225 20.66 18.19 8.66
N THR A 226 21.30 18.69 9.71
CA THR A 226 21.42 17.95 10.97
C THR A 226 20.37 18.47 11.96
N GLY A 227 19.34 17.65 12.24
CA GLY A 227 18.58 17.77 13.49
C GLY A 227 17.15 18.30 13.45
N TYR A 228 16.55 18.53 12.27
CA TYR A 228 15.10 18.73 12.17
C TYR A 228 14.47 17.58 11.37
N LEU A 229 13.61 16.79 12.02
CA LEU A 229 12.88 15.67 11.42
C LEU A 229 11.71 16.18 10.56
N PHE A 230 11.99 16.81 9.42
CA PHE A 230 10.94 17.40 8.59
C PHE A 230 10.01 16.36 7.98
N LEU A 231 10.53 15.20 7.56
CA LEU A 231 9.74 14.13 6.96
C LEU A 231 8.83 13.43 7.97
N GLU A 232 9.34 13.04 9.14
CA GLU A 232 8.52 12.42 10.19
C GLU A 232 7.43 13.39 10.67
N GLN A 233 7.78 14.67 10.86
CA GLN A 233 6.80 15.70 11.20
C GLN A 233 5.79 15.90 10.08
N TRP A 234 6.24 15.98 8.82
CA TRP A 234 5.37 16.13 7.65
C TRP A 234 4.30 15.04 7.61
N ILE A 235 4.71 13.78 7.73
CA ILE A 235 3.81 12.63 7.73
C ILE A 235 2.83 12.74 8.91
N LYS A 236 3.31 12.98 10.12
CA LYS A 236 2.44 13.13 11.31
C LYS A 236 1.40 14.24 11.17
N HIS A 237 1.75 15.39 10.58
CA HIS A 237 0.80 16.49 10.36
C HIS A 237 -0.25 16.17 9.28
N LYS A 238 0.03 15.17 8.42
CA LYS A 238 -0.88 14.68 7.39
C LYS A 238 -1.71 13.48 7.84
N THR A 239 -1.47 12.97 9.04
CA THR A 239 -2.27 11.92 9.66
C THR A 239 -3.42 12.54 10.50
N PRO A 240 -4.68 12.10 10.32
CA PRO A 240 -5.13 11.04 9.43
C PRO A 240 -5.09 11.45 7.95
N PHE A 241 -4.56 10.56 7.10
CA PHE A 241 -4.45 10.79 5.67
C PHE A 241 -5.83 10.69 5.01
N ASN A 242 -6.21 11.70 4.23
CA ASN A 242 -7.42 11.65 3.43
C ASN A 242 -7.13 10.99 2.07
N VAL A 243 -7.60 9.75 1.91
CA VAL A 243 -7.39 8.93 0.70
C VAL A 243 -8.11 9.46 -0.54
N GLU A 244 -9.07 10.39 -0.40
CA GLU A 244 -9.71 11.07 -1.55
C GLU A 244 -8.71 11.78 -2.47
N GLN A 245 -7.49 12.05 -1.98
CA GLN A 245 -6.41 12.68 -2.74
C GLN A 245 -5.59 11.69 -3.58
N LEU A 246 -5.81 10.38 -3.41
CA LEU A 246 -5.08 9.32 -4.08
C LEU A 246 -6.04 8.53 -4.97
N PRO A 247 -5.95 8.64 -6.31
CA PRO A 247 -6.74 7.80 -7.20
C PRO A 247 -6.47 6.33 -6.91
N ILE A 248 -7.52 5.50 -6.97
CA ILE A 248 -7.41 4.07 -6.71
C ILE A 248 -7.99 3.31 -7.91
N TYR A 249 -7.35 2.21 -8.26
CA TYR A 249 -7.75 1.34 -9.36
C TYR A 249 -7.84 -0.10 -8.89
N LEU A 250 -8.90 -0.80 -9.30
CA LEU A 250 -8.92 -2.26 -9.23
C LEU A 250 -8.27 -2.82 -10.49
N VAL A 251 -7.34 -3.77 -10.34
CA VAL A 251 -6.64 -4.40 -11.47
C VAL A 251 -7.13 -5.84 -11.63
N ASN A 252 -7.56 -6.21 -12.84
CA ASN A 252 -7.72 -7.62 -13.21
C ASN A 252 -6.34 -8.18 -13.60
N ASP A 253 -5.69 -8.78 -12.61
CA ASP A 253 -4.32 -9.26 -12.62
C ASP A 253 -4.21 -10.75 -13.04
N GLY A 254 -4.88 -11.06 -14.15
CA GLY A 254 -4.82 -12.36 -14.82
C GLY A 254 -5.93 -13.34 -14.44
N LEU A 255 -7.10 -12.84 -14.02
CA LEU A 255 -8.31 -13.64 -13.86
C LEU A 255 -9.12 -13.65 -15.16
N GLU A 256 -9.88 -14.73 -15.39
CA GLU A 256 -10.93 -14.70 -16.41
C GLU A 256 -11.98 -13.63 -16.04
N ASP A 257 -12.53 -12.91 -17.03
CA ASP A 257 -13.50 -11.82 -16.79
C ASP A 257 -14.68 -12.27 -15.90
N SER A 258 -15.19 -13.49 -16.12
CA SER A 258 -16.29 -14.03 -15.32
C SER A 258 -15.92 -14.32 -13.86
N GLU A 259 -14.64 -14.63 -13.59
CA GLU A 259 -14.13 -14.82 -12.23
C GLU A 259 -13.91 -13.48 -11.55
N PHE A 260 -13.36 -12.50 -12.29
CA PHE A 260 -13.15 -11.14 -11.83
C PHE A 260 -14.49 -10.50 -11.43
N GLU A 261 -15.50 -10.53 -12.31
CA GLU A 261 -16.85 -10.03 -12.03
C GLU A 261 -17.45 -10.68 -10.77
N LYS A 262 -17.32 -12.00 -10.65
CA LYS A 262 -17.81 -12.73 -9.48
C LYS A 262 -17.08 -12.34 -8.20
N ILE A 263 -15.79 -12.05 -8.24
CA ILE A 263 -15.05 -11.54 -7.06
C ILE A 263 -15.58 -10.15 -6.68
N LEU A 264 -15.78 -9.27 -7.66
CA LEU A 264 -16.35 -7.93 -7.41
C LEU A 264 -17.74 -8.02 -6.77
N GLU A 265 -18.63 -8.87 -7.27
CA GLU A 265 -19.97 -9.08 -6.68
C GLU A 265 -19.93 -9.55 -5.22
N LEU A 266 -18.90 -10.32 -4.88
CA LEU A 266 -18.77 -10.93 -3.58
C LEU A 266 -18.09 -10.02 -2.57
N PHE A 267 -17.01 -9.36 -2.97
CA PHE A 267 -16.11 -8.63 -2.06
C PHE A 267 -16.20 -7.11 -2.22
N PHE A 268 -16.63 -6.61 -3.38
CA PHE A 268 -16.75 -5.18 -3.69
C PHE A 268 -18.15 -4.84 -4.26
N PRO A 269 -19.26 -5.26 -3.62
CA PRO A 269 -20.60 -5.11 -4.20
C PRO A 269 -20.99 -3.64 -4.40
N THR A 270 -20.61 -2.74 -3.50
CA THR A 270 -20.91 -1.31 -3.58
C THR A 270 -20.27 -0.66 -4.81
N PHE A 271 -19.04 -1.07 -5.15
CA PHE A 271 -18.35 -0.62 -6.35
C PHE A 271 -19.13 -0.95 -7.64
N LEU A 272 -19.76 -2.12 -7.70
CA LEU A 272 -20.59 -2.52 -8.85
C LEU A 272 -21.92 -1.76 -8.91
N GLU A 273 -22.50 -1.37 -7.79
CA GLU A 273 -23.78 -0.63 -7.76
C GLU A 273 -23.65 0.81 -8.31
N LEU A 274 -22.44 1.36 -8.35
CA LEU A 274 -22.15 2.72 -8.81
C LEU A 274 -21.71 2.81 -10.28
N LYS A 275 -21.58 1.69 -10.98
CA LYS A 275 -21.14 1.60 -12.39
C LYS A 275 -22.23 1.04 -13.31
#